data_AF-A0A5P9IQ17-F1
#
_entry.id   AF-A0A5P9IQ17-F1
#
_cell.length_a   1.000
_cell.length_b   1.000
_cell.length_c   1.000
_cell.angle_alpha   90.00
_cell.angle_beta   90.00
_cell.angle_gamma   90.00
#
_symmetry.space_group_name_H-M   'P 1'
#
loop_
_entity.id
_entity.type
_entity.pdbx_description
1 polymer ?
#
loop_
_entity_poly.entity_id
_entity_poly.type
_entity_poly.pdbx_seq_one_letter_code
_entity_poly.pdbx_strand_id
1 'polypeptide(L)'
;MWFDHEKLNIAPGETIKFEIVNTGNVEHEFVIGDAEAQEAHRKMMQEMGGSHGGGGHGGGGGHGGGGHDMAGGEHGGSMPSVTIAPGDTAELLWTAPQNVDGLEYACNIPGHYEAGMSGNIDLQG
;
A
#
# COMPACT_ATOMS: atom_id res chain seq x y z
N MET A 1 14.39 1.27 1.62
CA MET A 1 13.12 1.38 0.86
C MET A 1 12.83 0.01 0.27
N TRP A 2 12.47 -0.96 1.12
CA TRP A 2 12.08 -2.31 0.72
C TRP A 2 11.15 -2.85 1.79
N PHE A 3 10.33 -3.83 1.44
CA PHE A 3 9.59 -4.62 2.42
C PHE A 3 10.42 -5.83 2.83
N ASP A 4 10.42 -6.15 4.12
CA ASP A 4 11.08 -7.33 4.67
C ASP A 4 10.01 -8.31 5.14
N HIS A 5 9.81 -9.39 4.37
CA HIS A 5 8.77 -10.38 4.62
C HIS A 5 9.16 -11.73 3.98
N GLU A 6 8.56 -12.80 4.49
CA GLU A 6 8.63 -14.12 3.86
C GLU A 6 7.64 -14.20 2.67
N LYS A 7 7.75 -15.27 1.88
CA LYS A 7 6.84 -15.49 0.75
C LYS A 7 5.39 -15.48 1.22
N LEU A 8 4.57 -14.61 0.62
CA LEU A 8 3.15 -14.49 0.91
C LEU A 8 2.36 -15.47 0.03
N ASN A 9 2.20 -16.70 0.51
CA ASN A 9 1.39 -17.72 -0.14
C ASN A 9 -0.06 -17.64 0.38
N ILE A 10 -0.94 -16.98 -0.37
CA ILE A 10 -2.30 -16.67 0.09
C ILE A 10 -3.33 -17.43 -0.75
N ALA A 11 -4.34 -18.05 -0.12
CA ALA A 11 -5.40 -18.71 -0.87
C ALA A 11 -6.46 -17.69 -1.35
N PRO A 12 -7.00 -17.83 -2.57
CA PRO A 12 -8.12 -16.99 -3.01
C PRO A 12 -9.33 -17.07 -2.06
N GLY A 13 -9.90 -15.92 -1.69
CA GLY A 13 -11.01 -15.82 -0.72
C GLY A 13 -10.59 -15.86 0.76
N GLU A 14 -9.30 -16.05 1.06
CA GLU A 14 -8.79 -16.00 2.43
C GLU A 14 -8.77 -14.55 2.95
N THR A 15 -9.09 -14.36 4.22
CA THR A 15 -8.95 -13.06 4.91
C THR A 15 -7.70 -13.05 5.76
N ILE A 16 -6.81 -12.09 5.49
CA ILE A 16 -5.49 -11.94 6.09
C ILE A 16 -5.46 -10.61 6.83
N LYS A 17 -4.90 -10.63 8.04
CA LYS A 17 -4.53 -9.42 8.77
C LYS A 17 -3.02 -9.21 8.61
N PHE A 18 -2.64 -8.15 7.91
CA PHE A 18 -1.27 -7.68 7.85
C PHE A 18 -0.99 -6.78 9.06
N GLU A 19 0.18 -6.97 9.68
CA GLU A 19 0.77 -6.03 10.62
C GLU A 19 2.01 -5.46 9.95
N ILE A 20 2.00 -4.15 9.69
CA ILE A 20 3.07 -3.45 8.97
C ILE A 20 3.76 -2.50 9.94
N VAL A 21 5.07 -2.69 10.11
CA VAL A 21 5.89 -1.86 11.00
C VAL A 21 6.84 -1.01 10.16
N ASN A 22 6.82 0.31 10.36
CA ASN A 22 7.78 1.20 9.72
C ASN A 22 9.02 1.37 10.62
N THR A 23 10.09 0.64 10.30
CA THR A 23 11.38 0.74 10.99
C THR A 23 12.31 1.82 10.40
N GLY A 24 11.83 2.56 9.39
CA GLY A 24 12.54 3.63 8.72
C GLY A 24 12.40 5.00 9.38
N ASN A 25 12.96 6.02 8.74
CA ASN A 25 12.94 7.41 9.21
C ASN A 25 12.01 8.32 8.39
N VAL A 26 11.30 7.76 7.41
CA VAL A 26 10.35 8.48 6.55
C VAL A 26 9.03 7.73 6.50
N GLU A 27 7.95 8.44 6.15
CA GLU A 27 6.63 7.83 6.00
C GLU A 27 6.62 6.80 4.86
N HIS A 28 5.87 5.74 5.06
CA HIS A 28 5.66 4.68 4.08
C HIS A 28 4.17 4.37 3.94
N GLU A 29 3.82 3.75 2.82
CA GLU A 29 2.49 3.19 2.62
C GLU A 29 2.60 1.74 2.17
N PHE A 30 1.53 0.99 2.41
CA PHE A 30 1.35 -0.37 1.96
C PHE A 30 0.01 -0.47 1.26
N VAL A 31 0.04 -0.69 -0.05
CA VAL A 31 -1.15 -0.76 -0.91
C VAL A 31 -1.15 -2.08 -1.65
N ILE A 32 -2.25 -2.84 -1.62
CA ILE A 32 -2.39 -4.08 -2.39
C ILE A 32 -3.22 -3.79 -3.65
N GLY A 33 -2.77 -4.28 -4.79
CA GLY A 33 -3.42 -4.07 -6.08
C GLY A 33 -2.81 -4.87 -7.22
N ASP A 34 -3.48 -4.91 -8.37
CA ASP A 34 -2.85 -5.36 -9.61
C ASP A 34 -1.91 -4.27 -10.18
N ALA A 35 -1.08 -4.64 -11.16
CA ALA A 35 -0.06 -3.74 -11.70
C ALA A 35 -0.64 -2.47 -12.35
N GLU A 36 -1.82 -2.56 -12.97
CA GLU A 36 -2.47 -1.42 -13.63
C GLU A 36 -2.99 -0.44 -12.58
N ALA A 37 -3.63 -0.95 -11.52
CA ALA A 37 -4.11 -0.14 -10.41
C ALA A 37 -2.97 0.55 -9.66
N GLN A 38 -1.84 -0.13 -9.47
CA GLN A 38 -0.65 0.43 -8.83
C GLN A 38 -0.03 1.54 -9.69
N GLU A 39 0.07 1.35 -11.02
CA GLU A 39 0.54 2.41 -11.92
C GLU A 39 -0.37 3.65 -11.89
N ALA A 40 -1.69 3.45 -11.94
CA ALA A 40 -2.66 4.53 -11.84
C ALA A 40 -2.52 5.30 -10.52
N HIS A 41 -2.36 4.58 -9.40
CA HIS A 41 -2.15 5.19 -8.09
C HIS A 41 -0.84 5.99 -8.03
N ARG A 42 0.28 5.42 -8.52
CA ARG A 42 1.57 6.13 -8.60
C ARG A 42 1.45 7.41 -9.40
N LYS A 43 0.80 7.36 -10.56
CA LYS A 43 0.65 8.53 -11.41
C LYS A 43 -0.14 9.64 -10.72
N MET A 44 -1.24 9.28 -10.04
CA MET A 44 -1.98 10.25 -9.21
C MET A 44 -1.10 10.87 -8.12
N MET A 45 -0.31 10.06 -7.41
CA MET A 45 0.58 10.55 -6.34
C MET A 45 1.70 11.45 -6.89
N GLN A 46 2.23 11.15 -8.07
CA GLN A 46 3.21 12.00 -8.75
C GLN A 46 2.61 13.34 -9.21
N GLU A 47 1.40 13.31 -9.78
CA GLU A 47 0.69 14.52 -10.23
C GLU A 47 0.28 15.41 -9.05
N MET A 48 -0.21 14.82 -7.96
CA MET A 48 -0.62 15.55 -6.75
C MET A 48 0.57 16.02 -5.91
N GLY A 49 1.63 15.20 -5.81
CA GLY A 49 2.89 15.55 -5.15
C GLY A 49 3.64 16.68 -5.86
N GLY A 50 3.41 16.85 -7.16
CA GLY A 50 3.91 17.97 -7.95
C GLY A 50 3.28 19.32 -7.62
N SER A 51 2.16 19.36 -6.89
CA SER A 51 1.42 20.60 -6.63
C SER A 51 1.58 21.19 -5.22
N HIS A 52 2.34 20.58 -4.31
CA HIS A 52 2.65 21.19 -2.99
C HIS A 52 4.10 20.93 -2.56
N GLY A 53 4.99 21.82 -3.01
CA GLY A 53 6.15 22.14 -2.20
C GLY A 53 5.70 22.81 -0.90
N GLY A 54 6.02 22.19 0.24
CA GLY A 54 6.03 22.83 1.56
C GLY A 54 4.67 23.07 2.22
N GLY A 55 4.28 22.22 3.16
CA GLY A 55 3.18 22.48 4.08
C GLY A 55 3.08 21.37 5.12
N GLY A 56 3.72 21.58 6.28
CA GLY A 56 3.85 20.54 7.30
C GLY A 56 2.52 20.02 7.83
N HIS A 57 2.47 18.70 8.06
CA HIS A 57 1.61 18.11 9.09
C HIS A 57 2.36 18.08 10.43
N GLY A 58 2.80 19.28 10.85
CA GLY A 58 3.20 19.54 12.23
C GLY A 58 1.97 19.94 13.02
N GLY A 59 1.21 18.96 13.50
CA GLY A 59 0.04 19.19 14.33
C GLY A 59 -0.35 17.90 15.03
N GLY A 60 0.09 17.75 16.29
CA GLY A 60 -0.30 16.64 17.14
C GLY A 60 -1.83 16.47 17.17
N GLY A 61 -2.27 15.32 16.72
CA GLY A 61 -3.66 14.91 16.68
C GLY A 61 -3.69 13.58 15.95
N GLY A 62 -3.77 12.49 16.69
CA GLY A 62 -3.64 11.14 16.14
C GLY A 62 -4.54 10.95 14.93
N HIS A 63 -3.94 10.74 13.76
CA HIS A 63 -4.58 10.05 12.65
C HIS A 63 -4.56 8.55 12.99
N GLY A 64 -5.27 8.20 14.06
CA GLY A 64 -5.57 6.83 14.39
C GLY A 64 -6.51 6.28 13.34
N GLY A 65 -6.04 5.26 12.61
CA GLY A 65 -6.83 4.17 12.07
C GLY A 65 -8.01 4.57 11.18
N GLY A 66 -7.77 4.58 9.88
CA GLY A 66 -8.85 4.49 8.90
C GLY A 66 -8.25 4.41 7.52
N GLY A 67 -8.09 3.19 7.00
CA GLY A 67 -7.68 2.97 5.62
C GLY A 67 -8.50 3.87 4.70
N HIS A 68 -7.81 4.78 4.03
CA HIS A 68 -8.46 5.67 3.09
C HIS A 68 -8.63 4.86 1.81
N ASP A 69 -9.86 4.43 1.53
CA ASP A 69 -10.25 3.77 0.27
C ASP A 69 -10.07 4.75 -0.91
N MET A 70 -8.83 4.94 -1.35
CA MET A 70 -8.49 5.74 -2.53
C MET A 70 -8.25 4.82 -3.72
N ALA A 71 -9.32 4.14 -4.16
CA ALA A 71 -9.57 3.70 -5.53
C ALA A 71 -10.70 2.66 -5.56
N GLY A 72 -11.94 3.13 -5.67
CA GLY A 72 -12.99 2.33 -6.30
C GLY A 72 -12.86 2.48 -7.81
N GLY A 73 -12.00 1.68 -8.43
CA GLY A 73 -11.78 1.63 -9.87
C GLY A 73 -12.02 0.22 -10.40
N GLU A 74 -12.50 0.13 -11.64
CA GLU A 74 -13.15 -1.03 -12.26
C GLU A 74 -12.21 -2.23 -12.56
N HIS A 75 -11.04 -2.29 -11.91
CA HIS A 75 -9.98 -3.27 -12.09
C HIS A 75 -9.65 -3.89 -10.72
N GLY A 76 -10.10 -5.13 -10.48
CA GLY A 76 -9.50 -5.99 -9.44
C GLY A 76 -9.94 -5.84 -7.97
N GLY A 77 -10.92 -5.00 -7.63
CA GLY A 77 -11.46 -4.87 -6.26
C GLY A 77 -10.93 -3.67 -5.49
N SER A 78 -11.45 -3.44 -4.27
CA SER A 78 -10.98 -2.36 -3.39
C SER A 78 -9.45 -2.44 -3.25
N MET A 79 -8.74 -1.34 -3.48
CA MET A 79 -7.29 -1.20 -3.22
C MET A 79 -7.09 -0.92 -1.73
N PRO A 80 -6.93 -1.93 -0.85
CA PRO A 80 -6.71 -1.65 0.56
C PRO A 80 -5.37 -0.92 0.71
N SER A 81 -5.35 0.12 1.53
CA SER A 81 -4.16 0.89 1.79
C SER A 81 -4.04 1.27 3.26
N VAL A 82 -2.80 1.38 3.72
CA VAL A 82 -2.44 2.00 4.99
C VAL A 82 -1.19 2.85 4.82
N THR A 83 -1.17 4.01 5.48
CA THR A 83 0.01 4.87 5.61
C THR A 83 0.57 4.70 7.02
N ILE A 84 1.89 4.56 7.13
CA ILE A 84 2.61 4.26 8.37
C ILE A 84 3.72 5.29 8.58
N ALA A 85 3.59 6.10 9.63
CA ALA A 85 4.59 7.07 10.03
C ALA A 85 5.88 6.36 10.57
N PRO A 86 7.03 7.05 10.61
CA PRO A 86 8.26 6.48 11.16
C PRO A 86 8.12 5.97 12.59
N GLY A 87 8.49 4.72 12.84
CA GLY A 87 8.41 4.07 14.16
C GLY A 87 7.03 3.52 14.53
N ASP A 88 6.00 3.75 13.70
CA ASP A 88 4.64 3.29 13.95
C ASP A 88 4.36 1.90 13.37
N THR A 89 3.24 1.33 13.81
CA THR A 89 2.68 0.06 13.33
C THR A 89 1.24 0.28 12.87
N ALA A 90 0.88 -0.29 11.73
CA ALA A 90 -0.47 -0.29 11.20
C ALA A 90 -0.96 -1.72 10.97
N GLU A 91 -2.27 -1.91 11.07
CA GLU A 91 -2.94 -3.17 10.71
C GLU A 91 -3.81 -2.98 9.48
N LEU A 92 -3.79 -3.96 8.58
CA LEU A 92 -4.67 -4.00 7.41
C LEU A 92 -5.35 -5.36 7.31
N LEU A 93 -6.68 -5.36 7.36
CA LEU A 93 -7.49 -6.55 7.14
C LEU A 93 -7.94 -6.58 5.68
N TRP A 94 -7.57 -7.63 4.96
CA TRP A 94 -7.86 -7.76 3.53
C TRP A 94 -8.29 -9.18 3.18
N THR A 95 -9.24 -9.30 2.25
CA THR A 95 -9.68 -10.59 1.71
C THR A 95 -9.19 -10.75 0.28
N ALA A 96 -8.47 -11.84 0.02
CA ALA A 96 -7.92 -12.13 -1.28
C ALA A 96 -9.05 -12.32 -2.31
N PRO A 97 -8.99 -11.63 -3.48
CA PRO A 97 -9.96 -11.82 -4.54
C PRO A 97 -9.83 -13.22 -5.15
N GLN A 98 -10.93 -13.70 -5.73
CA GLN A 98 -10.98 -15.05 -6.33
C GLN A 98 -10.54 -15.10 -7.79
N ASN A 99 -10.59 -13.98 -8.51
CA ASN A 99 -10.43 -13.93 -9.97
C ASN A 99 -9.48 -12.79 -10.39
N VAL A 100 -8.21 -12.90 -10.01
CA VAL A 100 -7.17 -11.97 -10.46
C VAL A 100 -5.93 -12.76 -10.88
N ASP A 101 -5.29 -12.33 -11.96
CA ASP A 101 -4.15 -13.03 -12.56
C ASP A 101 -2.83 -12.74 -11.83
N GLY A 102 -2.78 -11.66 -11.05
CA GLY A 102 -1.61 -11.28 -10.27
C GLY A 102 -1.90 -10.09 -9.36
N LEU A 103 -1.25 -10.07 -8.20
CA LEU A 103 -1.33 -9.00 -7.23
C LEU A 103 0.07 -8.62 -6.76
N GLU A 104 0.23 -7.36 -6.43
CA GLU A 104 1.40 -6.83 -5.77
C GLU A 104 1.01 -5.94 -4.59
N TYR A 105 1.90 -5.85 -3.61
CA TYR A 105 1.89 -4.77 -2.63
C TYR A 105 3.02 -3.79 -2.95
N ALA A 106 2.77 -2.51 -2.71
CA ALA A 106 3.71 -1.46 -3.07
C ALA A 106 3.63 -0.24 -2.15
N CYS A 107 4.74 0.51 -2.12
CA CYS A 107 4.78 1.89 -1.66
C CYS A 107 4.88 2.81 -2.88
N ASN A 108 3.84 3.60 -3.15
CA ASN A 108 3.70 4.48 -4.32
C ASN A 108 4.12 5.93 -4.05
N ILE A 109 4.64 6.22 -2.86
CA ILE A 109 5.35 7.47 -2.55
C ILE A 109 6.46 7.67 -3.61
N PRO A 110 6.56 8.87 -4.22
CA PRO A 110 7.50 9.10 -5.32
C PRO A 110 8.93 8.63 -5.03
N GLY A 111 9.46 7.74 -5.87
CA GLY A 111 10.80 7.19 -5.77
C GLY A 111 10.92 5.91 -4.93
N HIS A 112 9.91 5.54 -4.14
CA HIS A 112 9.98 4.34 -3.29
C HIS A 112 9.75 3.07 -4.11
N TYR A 113 8.74 3.05 -4.98
CA TYR A 113 8.47 1.93 -5.88
C TYR A 113 9.67 1.66 -6.79
N GLU A 114 10.20 2.69 -7.44
CA GLU A 114 11.34 2.60 -8.36
C GLU A 114 12.64 2.18 -7.65
N ALA A 115 12.75 2.44 -6.34
CA ALA A 115 13.85 1.95 -5.50
C ALA A 115 13.70 0.47 -5.11
N GLY A 116 12.58 -0.18 -5.46
CA GLY A 116 12.31 -1.60 -5.19
C GLY A 116 11.41 -1.84 -3.98
N MET A 117 10.66 -0.83 -3.52
CA MET A 117 9.69 -1.01 -2.42
C MET A 117 8.34 -1.53 -2.91
N SER A 118 8.36 -2.71 -3.50
CA SER A 118 7.19 -3.48 -3.92
C SER A 118 7.49 -4.98 -3.87
N GLY A 119 6.45 -5.79 -4.03
CA GLY A 119 6.60 -7.21 -4.28
C GLY A 119 5.29 -7.93 -4.52
N ASN A 120 5.39 -9.19 -4.91
CA ASN A 120 4.28 -9.97 -5.44
C ASN A 120 3.53 -10.71 -4.33
N ILE A 121 2.21 -10.83 -4.50
CA ILE A 121 1.38 -11.75 -3.73
C ILE A 121 1.11 -12.96 -4.61
N ASP A 122 1.63 -14.12 -4.19
CA ASP A 122 1.39 -15.38 -4.86
C ASP A 122 0.05 -15.96 -4.36
N LEU A 123 -0.99 -15.83 -5.19
CA LEU A 123 -2.26 -16.51 -4.94
C LEU A 123 -2.11 -18.00 -5.27
N GLN A 124 -2.32 -18.87 -4.28
CA GLN A 124 -2.26 -20.32 -4.47
C GLN A 124 -3.55 -20.80 -5.15
N GLY A 125 -3.49 -21.03 -6.47
CA GLY A 125 -4.61 -21.51 -7.29
C GLY A 125 -4.15 -22.23 -8.55
#